data_AF-A0A655SI13-F1
#
_entry.id   AF-A0A655SI13-F1
#
_cell.length_a   1.000
_cell.length_b   1.000
_cell.length_c   1.000
_cell.angle_alpha   90.00
_cell.angle_beta   90.00
_cell.angle_gamma   90.00
#
_symmetry.space_group_name_H-M   'P 1'
#
loop_
_entity.id
_entity.type
_entity.pdbx_description
1 polymer ?
#
loop_
_entity_poly.entity_id
_entity_poly.type
_entity_poly.pdbx_seq_one_letter_code
_entity_poly.pdbx_strand_id
1 'polypeptide(L)' 'MEQKGEANTIEYFVNTTFNYPTMAEAFRVAALNGLNRLF' A
#
# COMPACT_ATOMS: atom_id res chain seq x y z
N MET A 1 -3.90 -11.52 -1.11
CA MET A 1 -4.20 -10.81 0.14
C MET A 1 -5.61 -11.16 0.55
N GLU A 2 -5.80 -11.86 1.67
CA GLU A 2 -7.10 -12.43 2.08
C GLU A 2 -7.85 -11.55 3.11
N GLN A 3 -7.45 -10.29 3.25
CA GLN A 3 -8.09 -9.39 4.20
C GLN A 3 -9.45 -8.95 3.68
N LYS A 4 -10.49 -9.18 4.50
CA LYS A 4 -11.86 -8.74 4.25
C LYS A 4 -11.98 -7.24 4.52
N GLY A 5 -12.72 -6.53 3.67
CA GLY A 5 -12.97 -5.09 3.76
C GLY A 5 -12.00 -4.23 2.93
N GLU A 6 -12.09 -2.91 3.10
CA GLU A 6 -11.42 -1.91 2.25
C GLU A 6 -9.89 -1.78 2.50
N ALA A 7 -9.37 -2.38 3.56
CA ALA A 7 -7.96 -2.26 3.98
C ALA A 7 -6.99 -3.12 3.14
N ASN A 8 -7.34 -3.41 1.90
CA ASN A 8 -6.63 -4.31 1.01
C ASN A 8 -6.66 -3.84 -0.45
N THR A 9 -6.84 -2.54 -0.66
CA THR A 9 -6.82 -1.87 -1.98
C THR A 9 -5.51 -1.13 -2.18
N ILE A 10 -5.14 -0.84 -3.43
CA ILE A 10 -3.94 -0.05 -3.73
C ILE A 10 -4.08 1.36 -3.12
N GLU A 11 -5.26 1.96 -3.24
CA GLU A 11 -5.60 3.26 -2.67
C GLU A 11 -5.41 3.29 -1.16
N TYR A 12 -5.76 2.21 -0.46
CA TYR A 12 -5.51 2.08 0.98
C TYR A 12 -4.01 2.17 1.29
N PHE A 13 -3.17 1.40 0.58
CA PHE A 13 -1.71 1.39 0.82
C PHE A 13 -1.02 2.70 0.43
N VAL A 14 -1.54 3.44 -0.53
CA VAL A 14 -1.03 4.77 -0.89
C VAL A 14 -1.36 5.79 0.21
N ASN A 15 -2.61 5.83 0.67
CA ASN A 15 -3.11 6.90 1.53
C ASN A 15 -2.94 6.63 3.04
N THR A 16 -2.76 5.38 3.46
CA THR A 16 -2.59 5.03 4.87
C THR A 16 -1.23 5.46 5.40
N THR A 17 -1.22 6.14 6.55
CA THR A 17 0.03 6.44 7.26
C THR A 17 0.46 5.21 8.06
N PHE A 18 1.66 4.71 7.78
CA PHE A 18 2.26 3.60 8.52
C PHE A 18 3.16 4.11 9.64
N ASN A 19 3.29 3.32 10.70
CA ASN A 19 4.26 3.57 11.75
C ASN A 19 5.68 3.47 11.20
N TYR A 20 6.58 4.33 11.67
CA TYR A 20 7.96 4.45 11.23
C TYR A 20 8.93 4.21 12.40
N PRO A 21 10.05 3.45 12.23
CA PRO A 21 10.45 2.66 11.06
C PRO A 21 9.89 1.22 11.13
N THR A 22 9.21 0.74 10.08
CA THR A 22 8.71 -0.64 10.02
C THR A 22 8.68 -1.19 8.60
N MET A 23 8.66 -2.52 8.46
CA MET A 23 8.54 -3.16 7.13
C MET A 23 7.22 -2.81 6.40
N ALA A 24 6.22 -2.26 7.10
CA ALA A 24 4.96 -1.84 6.49
C ALA A 24 5.14 -0.71 5.46
N GLU A 25 6.23 0.06 5.55
CA GLU A 25 6.60 1.08 4.56
C GLU A 25 6.78 0.50 3.15
N ALA A 26 7.20 -0.77 3.05
CA ALA A 26 7.36 -1.45 1.77
C ALA A 26 6.02 -1.59 1.01
N PHE A 27 4.89 -1.69 1.71
CA PHE A 27 3.57 -1.78 1.06
C PHE A 27 3.21 -0.50 0.32
N ARG A 28 3.52 0.67 0.89
CA ARG A 28 3.33 1.97 0.21
C ARG A 28 4.24 2.08 -1.02
N VAL A 29 5.50 1.67 -0.91
CA VAL A 29 6.44 1.67 -2.04
C VAL A 29 5.96 0.74 -3.16
N ALA A 30 5.50 -0.47 -2.82
CA ALA A 30 4.95 -1.41 -3.77
C ALA A 30 3.68 -0.88 -4.47
N ALA A 31 2.78 -0.23 -3.72
CA ALA A 31 1.56 0.36 -4.25
C ALA A 31 1.85 1.50 -5.23
N LEU A 32 2.77 2.41 -4.87
CA LEU A 32 3.22 3.50 -5.76
C LEU A 32 3.90 2.96 -7.02
N ASN A 33 4.77 1.96 -6.89
CA ASN A 33 5.39 1.30 -8.03
C ASN A 33 4.35 0.59 -8.91
N GLY A 34 3.31 -0.01 -8.32
CA GLY A 34 2.20 -0.62 -9.06
C GLY A 34 1.46 0.39 -9.94
N LEU A 35 1.12 1.56 -9.38
CA LEU A 35 0.47 2.65 -10.13
C LEU A 35 1.37 3.17 -11.26
N ASN A 36 2.66 3.39 -10.99
CA ASN A 36 3.62 3.88 -12.00
C ASN A 36 3.88 2.91 -13.15
N ARG A 37 3.42 1.65 -13.09
CA ARG A 37 3.52 0.69 -14.21
C ARG A 37 2.31 0.70 -15.14
N LEU A 38 1.23 1.38 -14.75
CA LEU A 38 0.01 1.52 -15.55
C LEU A 38 -0.01 2.80 -16.40
N PHE A 39 0.94 3.72 -16.16
CA PHE A 39 1.12 4.99 -16.88
C PHE A 39 2.45 4.99 -17.63
#